data_AF-A0A4R6JPN5-F1
#
_entry.id   AF-A0A4R6JPN5-F1
#
_cell.length_a   1.000
_cell.length_b   1.000
_cell.length_c   1.000
_cell.angle_alpha   90.00
_cell.angle_beta   90.00
_cell.angle_gamma   90.00
#
_symmetry.space_group_name_H-M   'P 1'
#
loop_
_entity.id
_entity.type
_entity.pdbx_description
1 polymer ?
#
loop_
_entity_poly.entity_id
_entity_poly.type
_entity_poly.pdbx_seq_one_letter_code
_entity_poly.pdbx_strand_id
1 'polypeptide(L)'
;MTAVPADFPALPRRGPAPAVDRMSNAELARMVEAEHPYRGKALFELSDRIALDNDAATKVAMLTRLTSLRRARLFDRVSLAWSGIIALLAAETEHSRAAAYEAFGALDVAEQQDMLDYLEVSSIEEAHPRIA
;
A
#
# COMPACT_ATOMS: atom_id res chain seq x y z
N MET A 1 -50.17 8.27 -14.63
CA MET A 1 -49.75 6.90 -14.31
C MET A 1 -48.24 6.83 -14.51
N THR A 2 -47.50 7.21 -13.46
CA THR A 2 -46.76 6.36 -12.51
C THR A 2 -45.34 6.05 -13.01
N ALA A 3 -44.40 6.90 -12.61
CA ALA A 3 -42.97 6.64 -12.70
C ALA A 3 -42.60 5.54 -11.71
N VAL A 4 -41.89 4.52 -12.19
CA VAL A 4 -41.34 3.43 -11.37
C VAL A 4 -40.13 3.97 -10.59
N PRO A 5 -40.02 3.77 -9.26
CA PRO A 5 -38.83 4.16 -8.54
C PRO A 5 -37.69 3.20 -8.88
N ALA A 6 -36.52 3.76 -9.20
CA ALA A 6 -35.30 2.99 -9.38
C ALA A 6 -34.86 2.41 -8.03
N ASP A 7 -34.92 1.08 -7.89
CA ASP A 7 -34.27 0.33 -6.81
C ASP A 7 -32.75 0.46 -6.99
N PHE A 8 -32.16 1.49 -6.40
CA PHE A 8 -30.71 1.53 -6.21
C PHE A 8 -30.36 0.59 -5.06
N PRO A 9 -29.47 -0.40 -5.25
CA PRO A 9 -29.03 -1.25 -4.15
C PRO A 9 -28.40 -0.36 -3.07
N ALA A 10 -28.93 -0.41 -1.85
CA ALA A 10 -28.41 0.33 -0.72
C ALA A 10 -26.97 -0.10 -0.48
N LEU A 11 -26.02 0.80 -0.74
CA LEU A 11 -24.61 0.56 -0.42
C LEU A 11 -24.50 0.26 1.08
N PRO A 12 -23.71 -0.76 1.47
CA PRO A 12 -23.53 -1.09 2.88
C PRO A 12 -23.07 0.15 3.64
N ARG A 13 -23.80 0.51 4.70
CA ARG A 13 -23.45 1.65 5.57
C ARG A 13 -22.06 1.39 6.14
N ARG A 14 -21.07 2.16 5.69
CA ARG A 14 -19.76 2.19 6.33
C ARG A 14 -19.96 2.62 7.77
N GLY A 15 -19.51 1.81 8.72
CA GLY A 15 -19.43 2.21 10.13
C GLY A 15 -18.55 3.46 10.29
N PRO A 16 -18.49 4.04 11.51
CA PRO A 16 -17.64 5.19 11.77
C PRO A 16 -16.20 4.89 11.35
N ALA A 17 -15.52 5.89 10.78
CA ALA A 17 -14.14 5.72 10.34
C ALA A 17 -13.25 5.38 11.55
N PRO A 18 -12.44 4.31 11.48
CA PRO A 18 -11.50 3.98 12.55
C PRO A 18 -10.43 5.08 12.69
N ALA A 19 -10.00 5.33 13.93
CA ALA A 19 -8.92 6.26 14.26
C ALA A 19 -7.54 5.62 13.99
N VAL A 20 -7.23 5.40 12.71
CA VAL A 20 -6.00 4.73 12.24
C VAL A 20 -4.73 5.40 12.76
N ASP A 21 -4.75 6.72 12.95
CA ASP A 21 -3.66 7.56 13.47
C ASP A 21 -3.24 7.16 14.90
N ARG A 22 -4.13 6.50 15.64
CA ARG A 22 -3.90 6.07 17.04
C ARG A 22 -3.64 4.57 17.17
N MET A 23 -3.72 3.83 16.08
CA MET A 23 -3.57 2.38 16.09
C MET A 23 -2.09 1.99 16.09
N SER A 24 -1.79 0.88 16.74
CA SER A 24 -0.48 0.23 16.67
C SER A 24 -0.21 -0.33 15.27
N ASN A 25 1.06 -0.56 14.94
CA ASN A 25 1.44 -1.17 13.66
C ASN A 25 0.79 -2.55 13.46
N ALA A 26 0.62 -3.31 14.54
CA ALA A 26 -0.03 -4.63 14.49
C ALA A 26 -1.54 -4.51 14.16
N GLU A 27 -2.23 -3.53 14.71
CA GLU A 27 -3.65 -3.27 14.39
C GLU A 27 -3.82 -2.81 12.95
N LEU A 28 -2.95 -1.90 12.49
CA LEU A 28 -2.95 -1.45 11.10
C LEU A 28 -2.70 -2.59 10.13
N ALA A 29 -1.69 -3.44 10.39
CA ALA A 29 -1.40 -4.59 9.54
C ALA A 29 -2.57 -5.57 9.48
N ARG A 30 -3.20 -5.88 10.62
CA ARG A 30 -4.40 -6.73 10.66
C ARG A 30 -5.56 -6.15 9.84
N MET A 31 -5.76 -4.83 9.83
CA MET A 31 -6.77 -4.21 8.98
C MET A 31 -6.47 -4.39 7.50
N VAL A 32 -5.20 -4.34 7.12
CA VAL A 32 -4.75 -4.56 5.73
C VAL A 32 -4.97 -6.01 5.33
N GLU A 33 -4.54 -6.96 6.16
CA GLU A 33 -4.71 -8.40 5.96
C GLU A 33 -6.18 -8.82 5.88
N ALA A 34 -7.04 -8.24 6.72
CA ALA A 34 -8.48 -8.50 6.73
C ALA A 34 -9.24 -7.82 5.56
N GLU A 35 -8.52 -7.20 4.62
CA GLU A 35 -9.05 -6.45 3.49
C GLU A 35 -10.07 -5.36 3.89
N HIS A 36 -9.94 -4.80 5.09
CA HIS A 36 -10.89 -3.86 5.67
C HIS A 36 -11.17 -2.67 4.71
N PRO A 37 -12.37 -2.07 4.71
CA PRO A 37 -12.68 -0.92 3.83
C PRO A 37 -11.72 0.27 3.96
N TYR A 38 -10.98 0.36 5.08
CA TYR A 38 -9.99 1.40 5.34
C TYR A 38 -8.53 0.91 5.21
N ARG A 39 -8.28 -0.25 4.60
CA ARG A 39 -6.93 -0.84 4.45
C ARG A 39 -5.93 0.08 3.75
N GLY A 40 -6.37 0.85 2.75
CA GLY A 40 -5.50 1.81 2.07
C GLY A 40 -5.00 2.87 3.04
N LYS A 41 -5.91 3.43 3.85
CA LYS A 41 -5.55 4.40 4.91
C LYS A 41 -4.64 3.78 5.96
N ALA A 42 -4.88 2.52 6.35
CA ALA A 42 -4.03 1.82 7.30
C ALA A 42 -2.62 1.54 6.75
N LEU A 43 -2.51 1.20 5.47
CA LEU A 43 -1.23 1.03 4.78
C LEU A 43 -0.47 2.37 4.70
N PHE A 44 -1.13 3.47 4.34
CA PHE A 44 -0.49 4.79 4.30
C PHE A 44 0.00 5.23 5.68
N GLU A 45 -0.81 5.02 6.72
CA GLU A 45 -0.39 5.30 8.09
C GLU A 45 0.84 4.47 8.51
N LEU A 46 0.91 3.19 8.12
CA LEU A 46 2.12 2.38 8.31
C LEU A 46 3.30 2.93 7.51
N SER A 47 3.07 3.34 6.26
CA SER A 47 4.09 3.91 5.38
C SER A 47 4.70 5.20 5.94
N ASP A 48 3.89 6.08 6.52
CA ASP A 48 4.35 7.33 7.13
C ASP A 48 5.29 7.11 8.32
N ARG A 49 5.23 5.93 8.95
CA ARG A 49 6.06 5.57 10.12
C ARG A 49 7.40 4.95 9.76
N ILE A 50 7.59 4.50 8.51
CA ILE A 50 8.76 3.70 8.06
C ILE A 50 10.09 4.39 8.44
N ALA A 51 10.19 5.70 8.22
CA ALA A 51 11.43 6.44 8.45
C ALA A 51 11.90 6.45 9.92
N LEU A 52 11.00 6.17 10.87
CA LEU A 52 11.26 6.22 12.31
C LEU A 52 11.05 4.87 13.00
N ASP A 53 10.52 3.85 12.30
CA ASP A 53 10.11 2.58 12.89
C ASP A 53 10.36 1.39 11.96
N ASN A 54 11.35 0.57 12.31
CA ASN A 54 11.71 -0.64 11.57
C ASN A 54 10.61 -1.71 11.59
N ASP A 55 9.76 -1.75 12.62
CA ASP A 55 8.62 -2.67 12.64
C ASP A 55 7.58 -2.27 11.60
N ALA A 56 7.33 -0.96 11.43
CA ALA A 56 6.46 -0.46 10.37
C ALA A 56 7.02 -0.82 8.98
N ALA A 57 8.31 -0.59 8.73
CA ALA A 57 8.99 -0.99 7.50
C ALA A 57 8.83 -2.49 7.19
N THR A 58 9.08 -3.33 8.20
CA THR A 58 8.96 -4.78 8.09
C THR A 58 7.53 -5.21 7.74
N LYS A 59 6.53 -4.63 8.41
CA LYS A 59 5.13 -4.94 8.12
C LYS A 59 4.72 -4.49 6.72
N VAL A 60 5.11 -3.30 6.29
CA VAL A 60 4.82 -2.83 4.93
C VAL A 60 5.41 -3.80 3.91
N ALA A 61 6.68 -4.19 4.04
CA ALA A 61 7.31 -5.15 3.11
C ALA A 61 6.64 -6.54 3.10
N MET A 62 6.08 -6.99 4.22
CA MET A 62 5.28 -8.23 4.26
C MET A 62 3.94 -8.07 3.57
N LEU A 63 3.23 -6.96 3.83
CA LEU A 63 1.89 -6.70 3.31
C LEU A 63 1.88 -6.52 1.79
N THR A 64 2.91 -5.91 1.20
CA THR A 64 3.01 -5.72 -0.26
C THR A 64 3.02 -7.02 -1.05
N ARG A 65 3.32 -8.16 -0.40
CA ARG A 65 3.27 -9.50 -0.99
C ARG A 65 1.84 -10.03 -1.15
N LEU A 66 0.85 -9.43 -0.50
CA LEU A 66 -0.54 -9.84 -0.59
C LEU A 66 -1.10 -9.56 -2.00
N THR A 67 -1.65 -10.59 -2.64
CA THR A 67 -2.30 -10.48 -3.95
C THR A 67 -3.41 -9.43 -3.96
N SER A 68 -4.13 -9.25 -2.83
CA SER A 68 -5.17 -8.23 -2.68
C SER A 68 -4.60 -6.80 -2.81
N LEU A 69 -3.37 -6.54 -2.34
CA LEU A 69 -2.71 -5.25 -2.50
C LEU A 69 -2.08 -5.06 -3.87
N ARG A 70 -1.50 -6.12 -4.46
CA ARG A 70 -0.97 -6.11 -5.84
C ARG A 70 -2.05 -5.79 -6.87
N ARG A 71 -3.28 -6.25 -6.63
CA ARG A 71 -4.44 -5.99 -7.51
C ARG A 71 -5.21 -4.71 -7.18
N ALA A 72 -5.08 -4.17 -5.97
CA ALA A 72 -5.76 -2.95 -5.58
C ALA A 72 -5.05 -1.72 -6.19
N ARG A 73 -5.49 -1.30 -7.37
CA ARG A 73 -4.94 -0.13 -8.08
C ARG A 73 -5.49 1.19 -7.51
N LEU A 74 -4.59 2.14 -7.31
CA LEU A 74 -4.82 3.57 -7.13
C LEU A 74 -4.57 4.26 -8.48
N PHE A 75 -5.50 5.12 -8.90
CA PHE A 75 -5.39 5.92 -10.12
C PHE A 75 -4.97 5.10 -11.36
N ASP A 76 -5.56 3.90 -11.49
CA ASP A 76 -5.39 2.92 -12.59
C ASP A 76 -3.98 2.34 -12.84
N ARG A 77 -2.91 2.94 -12.31
CA ARG A 77 -1.54 2.52 -12.60
C ARG A 77 -0.79 1.95 -11.41
N VAL A 78 -0.92 2.54 -10.23
CA VAL A 78 -0.10 2.18 -9.06
C VAL A 78 -0.87 1.25 -8.15
N SER A 79 -0.39 0.03 -7.89
CA SER A 79 -1.02 -0.84 -6.89
C SER A 79 -0.72 -0.37 -5.46
N LEU A 80 -1.56 -0.73 -4.49
CA LEU A 80 -1.25 -0.50 -3.08
C LEU A 80 0.06 -1.18 -2.67
N ALA A 81 0.38 -2.34 -3.26
CA ALA A 81 1.67 -2.97 -3.06
C ALA A 81 2.83 -2.09 -3.54
N TRP A 82 2.71 -1.49 -4.73
CA TRP A 82 3.72 -0.55 -5.24
C TRP A 82 3.83 0.69 -4.35
N SER A 83 2.71 1.27 -3.89
CA SER A 83 2.75 2.40 -2.96
C SER A 83 3.54 2.07 -1.69
N GLY A 84 3.39 0.86 -1.15
CA GLY A 84 4.18 0.41 0.00
C GLY A 84 5.67 0.27 -0.30
N ILE A 85 6.04 -0.31 -1.45
CA ILE A 85 7.45 -0.44 -1.88
C ILE A 85 8.08 0.94 -2.12
N ILE A 86 7.35 1.86 -2.78
CA ILE A 86 7.79 3.23 -3.02
C ILE A 86 8.03 3.96 -1.69
N ALA A 87 7.15 3.77 -0.69
CA ALA A 87 7.35 4.34 0.64
C ALA A 87 8.59 3.78 1.35
N LEU A 88 8.87 2.48 1.21
CA LEU A 88 10.09 1.87 1.75
C LEU A 88 11.36 2.47 1.13
N LEU A 89 11.35 2.70 -0.20
CA LEU A 89 12.45 3.34 -0.92
C LEU A 89 12.62 4.81 -0.48
N ALA A 90 11.52 5.55 -0.37
CA ALA A 90 11.51 6.97 -0.02
C ALA A 90 12.00 7.27 1.42
N ALA A 91 11.94 6.29 2.32
CA ALA A 91 12.35 6.46 3.71
C ALA A 91 13.87 6.56 3.91
N GLU A 92 14.68 6.16 2.91
CA GLU A 92 16.15 6.33 2.88
C GLU A 92 16.89 5.81 4.14
N THR A 93 16.36 4.77 4.79
CA THR A 93 17.04 4.03 5.86
C THR A 93 17.61 2.73 5.32
N GLU A 94 18.69 2.21 5.94
CA GLU A 94 19.27 0.92 5.55
C GLU A 94 18.25 -0.22 5.66
N HIS A 95 17.48 -0.25 6.75
CA HIS A 95 16.46 -1.28 6.98
C HIS A 95 15.31 -1.19 5.97
N SER A 96 14.78 0.01 5.70
CA SER A 96 13.72 0.19 4.71
C SER A 96 14.20 -0.14 3.30
N ARG A 97 15.47 0.13 2.97
CA ARG A 97 16.08 -0.23 1.68
C ARG A 97 16.15 -1.74 1.48
N ALA A 98 16.65 -2.47 2.48
CA ALA A 98 16.68 -3.93 2.43
C ALA A 98 15.27 -4.52 2.30
N ALA A 99 14.32 -4.01 3.07
CA ALA A 99 12.93 -4.43 3.02
C ALA A 99 12.27 -4.12 1.66
N ALA A 100 12.61 -2.99 1.01
CA ALA A 100 12.15 -2.65 -0.33
C ALA A 100 12.66 -3.67 -1.37
N TYR A 101 13.94 -4.04 -1.31
CA TYR A 101 14.53 -5.02 -2.23
C TYR A 101 13.87 -6.38 -2.11
N GLU A 102 13.62 -6.86 -0.88
CA GLU A 102 12.88 -8.10 -0.69
C GLU A 102 11.45 -8.04 -1.23
N ALA A 103 10.76 -6.92 -0.99
CA ALA A 103 9.38 -6.75 -1.46
C ALA A 103 9.30 -6.64 -2.99
N PHE A 104 10.24 -5.93 -3.62
CA PHE A 104 10.35 -5.84 -5.08
C PHE A 104 10.70 -7.19 -5.70
N GLY A 105 11.67 -7.93 -5.13
CA GLY A 105 12.03 -9.26 -5.60
C GLY A 105 10.91 -10.30 -5.49
N ALA A 106 9.88 -10.04 -4.67
CA ALA A 106 8.68 -10.87 -4.57
C ALA A 106 7.61 -10.56 -5.63
N LEU A 107 7.75 -9.46 -6.38
CA LEU A 107 6.92 -9.19 -7.56
C LEU A 107 7.32 -10.13 -8.70
N ASP A 108 6.39 -10.40 -9.62
CA ASP A 108 6.78 -11.09 -10.86
C ASP A 108 7.59 -10.17 -11.78
N VAL A 109 8.30 -10.74 -12.74
CA VAL A 109 9.23 -10.00 -13.62
C VAL A 109 8.52 -8.89 -14.40
N ALA A 110 7.27 -9.11 -14.82
CA ALA A 110 6.52 -8.09 -15.55
C ALA A 110 6.15 -6.92 -14.63
N GLU A 111 5.67 -7.19 -13.42
CA GLU A 111 5.38 -6.16 -12.44
C GLU A 111 6.63 -5.40 -11.97
N GLN A 112 7.77 -6.09 -11.85
CA GLN A 112 9.06 -5.43 -11.58
C GLN A 112 9.40 -4.43 -12.68
N GLN A 113 9.31 -4.84 -13.95
CA GLN A 113 9.59 -3.97 -15.08
C GLN A 113 8.62 -2.78 -15.14
N ASP A 114 7.31 -3.04 -15.01
CA ASP A 114 6.31 -1.96 -15.03
C ASP A 114 6.53 -0.95 -13.90
N MET A 115 6.99 -1.40 -12.73
CA MET A 115 7.31 -0.53 -11.60
C MET A 115 8.58 0.30 -11.85
N LEU A 116 9.63 -0.28 -12.44
CA LEU A 116 10.85 0.45 -12.83
C LEU A 116 10.54 1.50 -13.90
N ASP A 117 9.74 1.14 -14.90
CA ASP A 117 9.28 2.06 -15.94
C ASP A 117 8.46 3.21 -15.34
N TYR A 118 7.58 2.92 -14.37
CA TYR A 118 6.83 3.94 -13.63
C TYR A 118 7.74 4.90 -12.83
N LEU A 119 8.82 4.39 -12.27
CA LEU A 119 9.80 5.17 -11.50
C LEU A 119 10.84 5.86 -12.40
N GLU A 120 10.82 5.61 -13.71
CA GLU A 120 11.77 6.14 -14.68
C GLU A 120 13.25 5.79 -14.36
N VAL A 121 13.48 4.57 -13.86
CA VAL A 121 14.81 4.06 -13.49
C VAL A 121 15.10 2.72 -14.15
N SER A 122 16.38 2.38 -14.29
CA SER A 122 16.78 1.11 -14.91
C SER A 122 16.96 -0.03 -13.91
N SER A 123 17.14 0.32 -12.63
CA SER A 123 17.31 -0.63 -11.52
C SER A 123 16.70 -0.08 -10.24
N ILE A 124 16.35 -0.97 -9.31
CA ILE A 124 15.76 -0.55 -8.02
C ILE A 124 16.78 0.21 -7.16
N GLU A 125 18.08 -0.06 -7.35
CA GLU A 125 19.18 0.63 -6.69
C GLU A 125 19.24 2.12 -7.05
N GLU A 126 18.70 2.54 -8.20
CA GLU A 126 18.62 3.94 -8.64
C GLU A 126 17.35 4.64 -8.12
N ALA A 127 16.39 3.90 -7.58
CA ALA A 127 15.10 4.44 -7.17
C ALA A 127 15.21 5.21 -5.84
N HIS A 128 15.07 6.53 -5.91
CA HIS A 128 15.03 7.44 -4.76
C HIS A 128 13.78 8.36 -4.82
N PRO A 129 12.57 7.77 -4.77
CA PRO A 129 11.33 8.53 -4.88
C PRO A 129 11.20 9.52 -3.72
N ARG A 130 10.76 10.74 -4.04
CA ARG A 130 10.48 11.78 -3.04
C ARG A 130 8.98 11.87 -2.82
N ILE A 131 8.54 11.59 -1.60
CA ILE A 131 7.16 11.82 -1.17
C ILE A 131 7.12 13.21 -0.53
N ALA A 132 6.43 14.14 -1.18
CA ALA A 132 6.28 15.53 -0.74
C ALA A 132 5.03 15.71 0.12
#